data_AF-A0AAV4ACA2-F1
#
_entry.id   AF-A0AAV4ACA2-F1
#
_cell.length_a   1.000
_cell.length_b   1.000
_cell.length_c   1.000
_cell.angle_alpha   90.00
_cell.angle_beta   90.00
_cell.angle_gamma   90.00
#
_symmetry.space_group_name_H-M   'P 1'
#
loop_
_entity.id
_entity.type
_entity.pdbx_description
1 polymer ?
#
loop_
_entity_poly.entity_id
_entity_poly.type
_entity_poly.pdbx_seq_one_letter_code
_entity_poly.pdbx_strand_id
1 'polypeptide(L)'
;MAPLRISFLIRSVYDLLPSNANLVRWGKKDDPTCPLCQGRQTTEHVLSSCKVALSQGRYTWRHKRVLQELASVISTAKGEIHPSSISSTVFTTEGAVKKWHRGSIPINTHRKGLLDDCDDWVVSADLPE
;
A
#
# COMPACT_ATOMS: atom_id res chain seq x y z
N MET A 1 -8.78 -3.26 -12.36
CA MET A 1 -7.73 -4.05 -11.66
C MET A 1 -7.16 -5.08 -12.63
N ALA A 2 -5.84 -5.11 -12.83
CA ALA A 2 -5.23 -6.08 -13.75
C ALA A 2 -5.49 -7.53 -13.25
N PRO A 3 -5.93 -8.47 -14.12
CA PRO A 3 -6.32 -9.85 -13.73
C PRO A 3 -5.19 -10.64 -13.05
N LEU A 4 -3.93 -10.26 -13.31
CA LEU A 4 -2.75 -10.84 -12.69
C LEU A 4 -2.64 -10.54 -11.18
N ARG A 5 -3.17 -9.39 -10.71
CA ARG A 5 -3.09 -9.02 -9.29
C ARG A 5 -4.03 -9.87 -8.42
N ILE A 6 -5.25 -10.09 -8.90
CA ILE A 6 -6.26 -10.87 -8.19
C ILE A 6 -5.84 -12.35 -8.11
N SER A 7 -5.37 -12.90 -9.23
CA SER A 7 -4.87 -14.28 -9.27
C SER A 7 -3.65 -14.48 -8.35
N PHE A 8 -2.74 -13.51 -8.30
CA PHE A 8 -1.63 -13.55 -7.35
C PHE A 8 -2.12 -13.57 -5.89
N LEU A 9 -3.03 -12.67 -5.51
CA LEU A 9 -3.57 -12.57 -4.15
C LEU A 9 -4.25 -13.87 -3.71
N ILE A 10 -5.11 -14.44 -4.56
CA ILE A 10 -5.77 -15.71 -4.26
C ILE A 10 -4.72 -16.80 -4.04
N ARG A 11 -3.73 -16.90 -4.94
CA ARG A 11 -2.69 -17.93 -4.84
C ARG A 11 -1.75 -17.73 -3.65
N SER A 12 -1.50 -16.49 -3.22
CA SER A 12 -0.68 -16.21 -2.05
C SER A 12 -1.39 -16.60 -0.75
N VAL A 13 -2.71 -16.42 -0.69
CA VAL A 13 -3.52 -16.80 0.49
C VAL A 13 -3.59 -18.31 0.67
N TYR A 14 -3.73 -19.06 -0.43
CA TYR A 14 -3.91 -20.53 -0.38
C TYR A 14 -2.61 -21.33 -0.56
N ASP A 15 -1.44 -20.72 -0.42
CA ASP A 15 -0.13 -21.37 -0.66
C ASP A 15 -0.06 -22.10 -2.02
N LEU A 16 -0.56 -21.44 -3.08
CA LEU A 16 -0.57 -21.95 -4.46
C LEU A 16 0.47 -21.23 -5.34
N LEU A 17 1.36 -20.45 -4.73
CA LEU A 17 2.48 -19.83 -5.44
C LEU A 17 3.54 -20.90 -5.77
N PRO A 18 4.38 -20.67 -6.81
CA PRO A 18 5.43 -21.59 -7.23
C PRO A 18 6.62 -21.63 -6.24
N SER A 19 6.39 -22.08 -5.01
CA SER A 19 7.43 -22.44 -4.05
C SER A 19 8.06 -23.78 -4.46
N ASN A 20 9.32 -24.09 -4.08
CA ASN A 20 9.92 -25.37 -4.46
C ASN A 20 9.11 -26.56 -3.93
N ALA A 21 8.52 -26.45 -2.74
CA ALA A 21 7.61 -27.47 -2.22
C ALA A 21 6.40 -27.72 -3.14
N ASN A 22 5.80 -26.66 -3.69
CA ASN A 22 4.70 -26.77 -4.64
C ASN A 22 5.15 -27.24 -6.03
N LEU A 23 6.33 -26.80 -6.48
CA LEU A 23 6.90 -27.25 -7.75
C LEU A 23 7.17 -28.76 -7.74
N VAL A 24 7.65 -29.32 -6.63
CA VAL A 24 7.77 -30.77 -6.45
C VAL A 24 6.40 -31.45 -6.47
N ARG A 25 5.42 -30.90 -5.76
CA ARG A 25 4.04 -31.42 -5.77
C ARG A 25 3.42 -31.42 -7.17
N TRP A 26 3.80 -30.48 -8.03
CA TRP A 26 3.34 -30.40 -9.42
C TRP A 26 4.21 -31.18 -10.41
N GLY A 27 5.22 -31.93 -9.94
CA GLY A 27 6.13 -32.70 -10.81
C GLY A 27 7.01 -31.83 -11.71
N LYS A 28 7.26 -30.57 -11.33
CA LYS A 28 8.10 -29.62 -12.09
C LYS A 28 9.54 -29.52 -11.57
N LYS A 29 9.80 -30.06 -10.38
CA LYS A 29 11.11 -30.07 -9.73
C LYS A 29 11.23 -31.34 -8.88
N ASP A 30 12.45 -31.82 -8.70
CA ASP A 30 12.70 -33.03 -7.92
C ASP A 30 12.88 -32.75 -6.42
N ASP A 31 13.43 -31.58 -6.08
CA ASP A 31 13.83 -31.26 -4.71
C ASP A 31 13.08 -30.02 -4.14
N PRO A 32 12.39 -30.14 -2.99
CA PRO A 32 11.71 -29.02 -2.34
C PRO A 32 12.62 -28.12 -1.47
N THR A 33 13.94 -28.33 -1.48
CA THR A 33 14.88 -27.56 -0.65
C THR A 33 14.96 -26.08 -1.01
N CYS A 34 15.22 -25.27 0.01
CA CYS A 34 15.49 -23.84 -0.09
C CYS A 34 16.96 -23.63 -0.49
N PRO A 35 17.25 -22.83 -1.54
CA PRO A 35 18.62 -22.61 -1.99
C PRO A 35 19.50 -21.89 -0.97
N LEU A 36 18.91 -21.26 0.06
CA LEU A 36 19.66 -20.52 1.08
C LEU A 36 19.99 -21.37 2.30
N CYS A 37 19.00 -22.08 2.85
CA CYS A 37 19.14 -22.77 4.13
C CYS A 37 18.96 -24.29 4.04
N GLN A 38 18.76 -24.83 2.83
CA GLN A 38 18.53 -26.26 2.56
C GLN A 38 17.33 -26.89 3.29
N GLY A 39 16.49 -26.09 3.94
CA GLY A 39 15.22 -26.54 4.53
C GLY A 39 14.11 -26.66 3.49
N ARG A 40 12.97 -27.24 3.84
CA ARG A 40 11.81 -27.30 2.94
C ARG A 40 11.29 -25.90 2.60
N GLN A 41 11.24 -25.54 1.32
CA GLN A 41 10.82 -24.22 0.86
C GLN A 41 9.32 -24.17 0.52
N THR A 42 8.51 -23.86 1.53
CA THR A 42 7.12 -23.42 1.37
C THR A 42 7.03 -21.92 1.06
N THR A 43 5.83 -21.40 0.75
CA THR A 43 5.67 -19.93 0.62
C THR A 43 5.96 -19.21 1.93
N GLU A 44 5.44 -19.71 3.05
CA GLU A 44 5.72 -19.20 4.40
C GLU A 44 7.23 -19.16 4.67
N HIS A 45 7.96 -20.21 4.30
CA HIS A 45 9.42 -20.24 4.43
C HIS A 45 10.11 -19.07 3.72
N VAL A 46 9.72 -18.78 2.47
CA VAL A 46 10.28 -17.66 1.69
C VAL A 46 9.89 -16.31 2.28
N LEU A 47 8.66 -16.21 2.80
CA LEU A 47 8.09 -14.95 3.28
C LEU A 47 8.54 -14.56 4.69
N SER A 48 8.76 -15.51 5.60
CA SER A 48 9.04 -15.22 7.01
C SER A 48 9.97 -16.21 7.72
N SER A 49 10.04 -17.47 7.30
CA SER A 49 10.58 -18.55 8.17
C SER A 49 11.99 -19.07 7.78
N CYS A 50 12.67 -18.44 6.82
CA CYS A 50 14.02 -18.81 6.40
C CYS A 50 15.09 -18.20 7.32
N LYS A 51 15.78 -19.06 8.08
CA LYS A 51 16.83 -18.66 9.04
C LYS A 51 17.98 -17.87 8.41
N VAL A 52 18.43 -18.30 7.22
CA VAL A 52 19.52 -17.63 6.49
C VAL A 52 19.06 -16.29 5.93
N ALA A 53 17.80 -16.20 5.44
CA ALA A 53 17.26 -14.93 4.99
C ALA A 53 17.10 -13.93 6.14
N LEU A 54 16.75 -14.42 7.33
CA LEU A 54 16.67 -13.63 8.56
C LEU A 54 18.05 -13.11 8.96
N SER A 55 19.06 -13.99 9.08
CA SER A 55 20.40 -13.58 9.49
C SER A 55 21.08 -12.64 8.50
N GLN A 56 20.80 -12.78 7.21
CA GLN A 56 21.27 -11.86 6.17
C GLN A 56 20.49 -10.54 6.09
N GLY A 57 19.46 -10.33 6.93
CA GLY A 57 18.68 -9.09 6.95
C GLY A 57 17.77 -8.90 5.72
N ARG A 58 17.49 -9.95 4.93
CA ARG A 58 16.68 -9.83 3.71
C ARG A 58 15.23 -9.43 3.99
N TYR A 59 14.67 -9.85 5.12
CA TYR A 59 13.32 -9.44 5.54
C TYR A 59 13.29 -7.94 5.84
N THR A 60 14.27 -7.46 6.60
CA THR A 60 14.45 -6.04 6.89
C THR A 60 14.59 -5.23 5.60
N TRP A 61 15.41 -5.68 4.65
CA TRP A 61 15.55 -5.01 3.36
C TRP A 61 14.23 -4.93 2.59
N ARG A 62 13.47 -6.04 2.50
CA ARG A 62 12.15 -6.06 1.83
C ARG A 62 11.16 -5.11 2.51
N HIS A 63 11.08 -5.13 3.83
CA HIS A 63 10.20 -4.24 4.59
C HIS A 63 10.57 -2.77 4.36
N LYS A 64 11.86 -2.43 4.46
CA LYS A 64 12.35 -1.08 4.18
C LYS A 64 12.03 -0.65 2.76
N ARG A 65 12.19 -1.53 1.77
CA ARG A 65 11.86 -1.20 0.38
C ARG A 65 10.37 -0.88 0.20
N VAL A 66 9.48 -1.66 0.80
CA VAL A 66 8.04 -1.39 0.75
C VAL A 66 7.71 -0.05 1.43
N LEU A 67 8.29 0.23 2.60
CA LEU A 67 8.09 1.50 3.31
C LEU A 67 8.58 2.70 2.50
N GLN A 68 9.74 2.57 1.82
CA GLN A 68 10.27 3.62 0.92
C GLN A 68 9.31 3.92 -0.23
N GLU A 69 8.79 2.89 -0.90
CA GLU A 69 7.84 3.10 -2.01
C GLU A 69 6.53 3.75 -1.53
N LEU A 70 6.01 3.31 -0.37
CA LEU A 70 4.82 3.92 0.22
C LEU A 70 5.05 5.39 0.57
N ALA A 71 6.16 5.70 1.26
CA ALA A 71 6.51 7.07 1.61
C ALA A 71 6.69 7.96 0.37
N SER A 72 7.30 7.43 -0.69
CA SER A 72 7.47 8.13 -1.97
C SER A 72 6.12 8.46 -2.62
N VAL A 73 5.22 7.49 -2.72
CA VAL A 73 3.88 7.69 -3.32
C VAL A 73 3.07 8.71 -2.51
N ILE A 74 3.10 8.63 -1.18
CA ILE A 74 2.38 9.56 -0.30
C ILE A 74 2.98 10.98 -0.43
N SER A 75 4.30 11.10 -0.47
CA SER A 75 4.98 12.41 -0.62
C SER A 75 4.69 13.04 -1.98
N THR A 76 4.61 12.22 -3.04
CA THR A 76 4.24 12.67 -4.39
C THR A 76 2.80 13.18 -4.41
N ALA A 77 1.87 12.40 -3.84
CA ALA A 77 0.47 12.80 -3.71
C ALA A 77 0.32 14.11 -2.92
N LYS A 78 1.15 14.35 -1.90
CA LYS A 78 1.17 15.63 -1.18
C LYS A 78 1.57 16.81 -2.08
N GLY A 79 2.62 16.64 -2.89
CA GLY A 79 3.09 17.70 -3.78
C GLY A 79 2.12 18.09 -4.89
N GLU A 80 1.18 17.19 -5.24
CA GLU A 80 0.11 17.44 -6.21
C GLU A 80 -1.10 18.18 -5.60
N ILE A 81 -1.17 18.31 -4.27
CA ILE A 81 -2.17 19.12 -3.59
C ILE A 81 -1.79 20.58 -3.78
N HIS A 82 -2.41 21.22 -4.77
CA HIS A 82 -2.42 22.67 -4.85
C HIS A 82 -3.27 23.21 -3.70
N PRO A 83 -2.81 24.23 -2.94
CA PRO A 83 -3.65 24.86 -1.94
C PRO A 83 -4.90 25.36 -2.65
N SER A 84 -6.03 24.70 -2.39
CA SER A 84 -7.35 25.20 -2.76
C SER A 84 -7.38 26.66 -2.31
N SER A 85 -7.59 27.61 -3.24
CA SER A 85 -7.65 29.02 -2.86
C SER A 85 -8.62 29.13 -1.69
N ILE A 86 -8.14 29.67 -0.57
CA ILE A 86 -8.93 29.83 0.64
C ILE A 86 -10.18 30.58 0.19
N SER A 87 -11.33 29.89 0.16
CA SER A 87 -12.61 30.55 -0.05
C SER A 87 -12.76 31.49 1.12
N SER A 88 -12.53 32.78 0.89
CA SER A 88 -12.70 33.82 1.89
C SER A 88 -14.08 33.62 2.52
N THR A 89 -14.11 33.23 3.79
CA THR A 89 -15.37 33.08 4.52
C THR A 89 -16.05 34.44 4.52
N VAL A 90 -17.10 34.60 3.72
CA VAL A 90 -17.86 35.85 3.67
C VAL A 90 -18.64 35.95 4.97
N PHE A 91 -18.25 36.88 5.83
CA PHE A 91 -19.01 37.22 7.02
C PHE A 91 -20.29 37.93 6.58
N THR A 92 -21.44 37.39 6.99
CA THR A 92 -22.74 37.99 6.68
C THR A 92 -23.26 38.74 7.90
N THR A 93 -23.80 39.94 7.67
CA THR A 93 -24.43 40.75 8.70
C THR A 93 -25.69 40.08 9.26
N GLU A 94 -25.96 40.32 10.55
CA GLU A 94 -27.17 39.85 11.23
C GLU A 94 -28.44 40.31 10.47
N GLY A 95 -29.40 39.40 10.26
CA GLY A 95 -30.65 39.68 9.55
C GLY A 95 -30.67 39.38 8.04
N ALA A 96 -29.56 38.93 7.44
CA ALA A 96 -29.55 38.57 6.02
C ALA A 96 -30.34 37.27 5.73
N VAL A 97 -31.23 37.32 4.72
CA VAL A 97 -32.10 36.20 4.34
C VAL A 97 -31.30 35.14 3.57
N LYS A 98 -31.09 33.98 4.19
CA LYS A 98 -30.42 32.83 3.52
C LYS A 98 -31.42 32.16 2.58
N LYS A 99 -31.23 32.27 1.25
CA LYS A 99 -31.93 31.40 0.30
C LYS A 99 -31.26 30.02 0.37
N TRP A 100 -31.90 29.06 1.02
CA TRP A 100 -31.42 27.68 1.05
C TRP A 100 -31.49 27.10 -0.36
N HIS A 101 -30.33 26.93 -1.00
CA HIS A 101 -30.27 26.14 -2.22
C HIS A 101 -30.54 24.69 -1.85
N ARG A 102 -31.79 24.23 -2.05
CA ARG A 102 -32.13 22.80 -2.09
C ARG A 102 -31.62 22.22 -3.42
N GLY A 103 -30.31 22.28 -3.62
CA GLY A 103 -29.64 21.62 -4.73
C GLY A 103 -29.42 20.16 -4.38
N SER A 104 -29.79 19.27 -5.30
CA SER A 104 -29.37 17.87 -5.25
C SER A 104 -27.84 17.81 -5.17
N ILE A 105 -27.31 17.12 -4.15
CA ILE A 105 -25.87 16.92 -4.01
C ILE A 105 -25.40 16.15 -5.25
N PRO A 106 -24.49 16.69 -6.08
CA PRO A 106 -24.00 15.95 -7.23
C PRO A 106 -23.25 14.70 -6.76
N ILE A 107 -23.77 13.53 -7.13
CA ILE A 107 -23.30 12.20 -6.73
C ILE A 107 -21.85 11.92 -7.19
N ASN A 108 -21.30 12.75 -8.08
CA ASN A 108 -20.00 12.52 -8.72
C ASN A 108 -18.97 13.62 -8.40
N THR A 109 -18.92 14.06 -7.15
CA THR A 109 -17.77 14.83 -6.66
C THR A 109 -16.83 13.83 -5.99
N HIS A 110 -15.58 13.77 -6.46
CA HIS A 110 -14.51 13.08 -5.76
C HIS A 110 -14.59 13.48 -4.30
N ARG A 111 -14.89 12.54 -3.39
CA ARG A 111 -15.01 12.86 -1.97
C ARG A 111 -13.66 13.38 -1.54
N LYS A 112 -13.58 14.67 -1.21
CA LYS A 112 -12.38 15.26 -0.64
C LYS A 112 -11.96 14.42 0.56
N GLY A 113 -10.76 13.86 0.50
CA GLY A 113 -10.13 13.16 1.61
C GLY A 113 -9.84 14.12 2.76
N LEU A 114 -9.65 13.57 3.96
CA LEU A 114 -9.31 14.36 5.15
C LEU A 114 -8.03 15.21 4.96
N LEU A 115 -7.12 14.75 4.10
CA LEU A 115 -5.81 15.36 3.88
C LEU A 115 -5.74 16.25 2.64
N ASP A 116 -6.81 16.34 1.84
CA ASP A 116 -6.79 16.99 0.52
C ASP A 116 -6.62 18.52 0.60
N ASP A 117 -6.96 19.15 1.72
CA ASP A 117 -6.83 20.61 1.92
C ASP A 117 -5.80 20.95 3.02
N CYS A 118 -4.99 19.97 3.45
CA CYS A 118 -4.02 20.12 4.54
C CYS A 118 -2.57 20.13 4.00
N ASP A 119 -1.81 21.17 4.32
CA ASP A 119 -0.39 21.31 3.91
C ASP A 119 0.60 20.99 5.05
N ASP A 120 0.11 20.89 6.28
CA ASP A 120 0.89 20.85 7.53
C ASP A 120 1.40 19.45 7.93
N TRP A 121 0.83 18.38 7.36
CA TRP A 121 1.21 17.02 7.70
C TRP A 121 2.55 16.59 7.06
N VAL A 122 3.37 15.83 7.78
CA VAL A 122 4.68 15.35 7.32
C VAL A 122 4.66 13.83 7.20
N VAL A 123 5.20 13.30 6.10
CA VAL A 123 5.40 11.86 5.93
C VAL A 123 6.62 11.44 6.74
N SER A 124 6.44 10.51 7.66
CA SER A 124 7.51 9.82 8.36
C SER A 124 7.38 8.31 8.16
N ALA A 125 8.51 7.62 8.03
CA ALA A 125 8.57 6.18 7.91
C ALA A 125 9.73 5.66 8.77
N ASP A 126 9.54 4.49 9.39
CA ASP A 126 10.55 3.83 10.22
C ASP A 126 11.69 3.24 9.37
N LEU A 127 12.44 4.12 8.72
CA LEU A 127 13.62 3.82 7.93
C LEU A 127 14.85 4.34 8.68
N PRO A 128 16.01 3.65 8.60
CA PRO A 128 17.25 4.21 9.11
C PRO A 128 17.59 5.49 8.32
N GLU A 129 18.25 6.43 9.00
CA GLU A 129 18.84 7.63 8.38
C GLU A 129 19.83 7.29 7.25
#